data_AF-A0A2G8JIY6-F1
#
_entry.id   AF-A0A2G8JIY6-F1
#
_cell.length_a   1.000
_cell.length_b   1.000
_cell.length_c   1.000
_cell.angle_alpha   90.00
_cell.angle_beta   90.00
_cell.angle_gamma   90.00
#
_symmetry.space_group_name_H-M   'P 1'
#
loop_
_entity.id
_entity.type
_entity.pdbx_description
1 polymer ?
#
loop_
_entity_poly.entity_id
_entity_poly.type
_entity_poly.pdbx_seq_one_letter_code
_entity_poly.pdbx_strand_id
1 'polypeptide(L)'
;ADGRSDSPGHSAKYGSYTFLDLDWNKEIHQELVQSNEVSSSNAMELDGLKRGLQFFEENQVEVASLVTDRHRSVAKYLREEQDLIHYYDVWHVAKGVTKMLQQLAKKMTCSEVSAWSKSISNHLYWVAASSKEDPEEVILAKWLSEANHIMNRHTHDSVHYPKCQHGDLPTSGKRKKWLKPSRCIFLNKLVEHVAQKIVAGK
;
A
#
# COMPACT_ATOMS: atom_id res chain seq x y z
N ALA A 1 8.16 -7.60 -4.94
CA ALA A 1 8.73 -8.90 -4.57
C ALA A 1 8.01 -9.41 -3.33
N ASP A 2 7.65 -10.69 -3.30
CA ASP A 2 6.83 -11.27 -2.23
C ASP A 2 7.20 -12.73 -1.95
N GLY A 3 7.08 -13.13 -0.69
CA GLY A 3 7.36 -14.47 -0.22
C GLY A 3 6.09 -15.26 0.07
N ARG A 4 6.06 -16.54 -0.30
CA ARG A 4 4.97 -17.46 0.01
C ARG A 4 5.47 -18.77 0.57
N SER A 5 4.80 -19.24 1.60
CA SER A 5 5.08 -20.52 2.24
C SER A 5 4.08 -21.59 1.84
N ASP A 6 4.54 -22.84 1.80
CA ASP A 6 3.71 -24.03 1.50
C ASP A 6 2.65 -24.34 2.58
N SER A 7 2.87 -23.88 3.81
CA SER A 7 1.91 -24.02 4.91
C SER A 7 1.90 -22.80 5.84
N PRO A 8 0.78 -22.56 6.56
CA PRO A 8 0.70 -21.48 7.54
C PRO A 8 1.53 -21.77 8.79
N GLY A 9 1.94 -20.71 9.49
CA GLY A 9 2.63 -20.80 10.78
C GLY A 9 4.11 -21.16 10.67
N HIS A 10 4.71 -21.64 11.77
CA HIS A 10 6.15 -21.88 11.86
C HIS A 10 6.60 -23.26 11.34
N SER A 11 5.72 -24.00 10.66
CA SER A 11 5.98 -25.36 10.18
C SER A 11 6.28 -25.47 8.68
N ALA A 12 6.39 -24.35 7.97
CA ALA A 12 6.63 -24.36 6.52
C ALA A 12 7.92 -25.07 6.15
N LYS A 13 7.86 -25.94 5.14
CA LYS A 13 9.01 -26.67 4.63
C LYS A 13 9.63 -25.97 3.43
N TYR A 14 8.79 -25.38 2.58
CA TYR A 14 9.21 -24.67 1.39
C TYR A 14 8.67 -23.24 1.40
N GLY A 15 9.54 -22.30 1.06
CA GLY A 15 9.21 -20.91 0.77
C GLY A 15 9.60 -20.60 -0.67
N SER A 16 8.71 -19.96 -1.41
CA SER A 16 9.00 -19.36 -2.71
C SER A 16 9.08 -17.85 -2.57
N TYR A 17 10.01 -17.20 -3.27
CA TYR A 17 10.15 -15.76 -3.28
C TYR A 17 10.21 -15.26 -4.71
N THR A 18 9.26 -14.42 -5.12
CA THR A 18 9.06 -14.04 -6.52
C THR A 18 9.36 -12.56 -6.74
N PHE A 19 10.09 -12.26 -7.82
CA PHE A 19 10.39 -10.91 -8.28
C PHE A 19 9.63 -10.60 -9.56
N LEU A 20 8.92 -9.48 -9.54
CA LEU A 20 8.10 -8.98 -10.62
C LEU A 20 8.62 -7.61 -11.04
N ASP A 21 8.91 -7.44 -12.32
CA ASP A 21 9.12 -6.13 -12.92
C ASP A 21 7.76 -5.47 -13.15
N LEU A 22 7.54 -4.31 -12.53
CA LEU A 22 6.25 -3.60 -12.57
C LEU A 22 6.02 -2.84 -13.88
N ASP A 23 7.08 -2.45 -14.58
CA ASP A 23 6.96 -1.73 -15.85
C ASP A 23 6.58 -2.70 -16.97
N TRP A 24 7.11 -3.91 -16.93
CA TRP A 24 6.89 -4.93 -17.95
C TRP A 24 5.77 -5.90 -17.55
N ASN A 25 5.34 -5.85 -16.29
CA ASN A 25 4.38 -6.77 -15.68
C ASN A 25 4.78 -8.23 -15.93
N LYS A 26 6.05 -8.55 -15.69
CA LYS A 26 6.65 -9.86 -15.91
C LYS A 26 7.36 -10.35 -14.67
N GLU A 27 7.19 -11.63 -14.39
CA GLU A 27 8.02 -12.32 -13.43
C GLU A 27 9.42 -12.46 -14.02
N ILE A 28 10.42 -11.95 -13.31
CA ILE A 28 11.81 -11.90 -13.78
C ILE A 28 12.68 -12.93 -13.06
N HIS A 29 12.28 -13.35 -11.86
CA HIS A 29 13.02 -14.33 -11.08
C HIS A 29 12.16 -14.95 -9.98
N GLN A 30 12.45 -16.21 -9.63
CA GLN A 30 11.85 -16.88 -8.49
C GLN A 30 12.88 -17.75 -7.76
N GLU A 31 12.93 -17.60 -6.45
CA GLU A 31 13.74 -18.42 -5.55
C GLU A 31 12.88 -19.44 -4.80
N LEU A 32 13.40 -20.66 -4.65
CA LEU A 32 12.81 -21.68 -3.79
C LEU A 32 13.78 -21.97 -2.65
N VAL A 33 13.32 -21.77 -1.42
CA VAL A 33 14.10 -21.95 -0.19
C VAL A 33 13.47 -23.06 0.64
N GLN A 34 14.30 -23.97 1.12
CA GLN A 34 13.87 -25.03 2.03
C GLN A 34 14.22 -24.67 3.49
N SER A 35 13.33 -24.94 4.44
CA SER A 35 13.51 -24.49 5.83
C SER A 35 14.69 -25.09 6.59
N ASN A 36 15.29 -26.17 6.08
CA ASN A 36 16.53 -26.79 6.58
C ASN A 36 17.81 -26.18 5.98
N GLU A 37 17.71 -25.38 4.92
CA GLU A 37 18.83 -24.59 4.40
C GLU A 37 19.03 -23.32 5.23
N VAL A 38 18.02 -22.94 6.00
CA VAL A 38 17.97 -21.72 6.81
C VAL A 38 17.64 -22.03 8.26
N SER A 39 17.70 -21.02 9.12
CA SER A 39 17.48 -21.20 10.56
C SER A 39 16.03 -21.51 10.96
N SER A 40 15.05 -21.13 10.13
CA SER A 40 13.63 -21.40 10.37
C SER A 40 12.78 -21.12 9.13
N SER A 41 11.54 -21.57 9.16
CA SER A 41 10.51 -21.21 8.18
C SER A 41 10.31 -19.69 8.03
N ASN A 42 10.42 -18.92 9.12
CA ASN A 42 10.33 -17.45 9.06
C ASN A 42 11.55 -16.80 8.38
N ALA A 43 12.70 -17.49 8.38
CA ALA A 43 13.92 -16.98 7.77
C ALA A 43 13.92 -17.13 6.24
N MET A 44 13.10 -18.04 5.69
CA MET A 44 13.04 -18.33 4.25
C MET A 44 12.69 -17.10 3.42
N GLU A 45 11.85 -16.20 3.91
CA GLU A 45 11.46 -15.00 3.17
C GLU A 45 12.64 -14.03 2.99
N LEU A 46 13.40 -13.77 4.06
CA LEU A 46 14.60 -12.93 3.97
C LEU A 46 15.69 -13.60 3.13
N ASP A 47 15.85 -14.90 3.27
CA ASP A 47 16.85 -15.66 2.53
C ASP A 47 16.54 -15.68 1.01
N GLY A 48 15.28 -15.90 0.64
CA GLY A 48 14.83 -15.84 -0.75
C GLY A 48 15.03 -14.46 -1.37
N LEU A 49 14.80 -13.38 -0.61
CA LEU A 49 15.12 -12.03 -1.04
C LEU A 49 16.63 -11.86 -1.31
N LYS A 50 17.48 -12.30 -0.38
CA LYS A 50 18.94 -12.19 -0.51
C LYS A 50 19.46 -12.94 -1.73
N ARG A 51 19.03 -14.18 -1.93
CA ARG A 51 19.40 -15.00 -3.11
C ARG A 51 19.00 -14.32 -4.40
N GLY A 52 17.79 -13.76 -4.47
CA GLY A 52 17.33 -13.06 -5.67
C GLY A 52 18.06 -11.75 -5.95
N LEU A 53 18.40 -10.96 -4.92
CA LEU A 53 19.21 -9.75 -5.08
C LEU A 53 20.63 -10.09 -5.56
N GLN A 54 21.23 -11.13 -4.99
CA GLN A 54 22.52 -11.65 -5.47
C GLN A 54 22.45 -12.12 -6.93
N PHE A 55 21.38 -12.82 -7.32
CA PHE A 55 21.16 -13.21 -8.71
C PHE A 55 21.13 -12.00 -9.65
N PHE A 56 20.45 -10.91 -9.29
CA PHE A 56 20.44 -9.70 -10.11
C PHE A 56 21.82 -9.05 -10.20
N GLU A 57 22.56 -8.95 -9.09
CA GLU A 57 23.92 -8.42 -9.05
C GLU A 57 24.86 -9.22 -9.96
N GLU A 58 24.86 -10.55 -9.86
CA GLU A 58 25.68 -11.45 -10.68
C GLU A 58 25.36 -11.35 -12.18
N ASN A 59 24.11 -11.02 -12.51
CA ASN A 59 23.65 -10.80 -13.88
C ASN A 59 23.71 -9.33 -14.33
N GLN A 60 24.37 -8.45 -13.55
CA GLN A 60 24.55 -7.03 -13.87
C GLN A 60 23.21 -6.27 -14.05
N VAL A 61 22.18 -6.68 -13.30
CA VAL A 61 20.89 -6.02 -13.24
C VAL A 61 20.84 -5.14 -11.99
N GLU A 62 20.78 -3.83 -12.18
CA GLU A 62 20.65 -2.87 -11.10
C GLU A 62 19.19 -2.80 -10.60
N VAL A 63 18.99 -3.02 -9.30
CA VAL A 63 17.67 -2.89 -8.65
C VAL A 63 17.57 -1.51 -8.03
N ALA A 64 17.11 -0.52 -8.79
CA ALA A 64 16.99 0.86 -8.32
C ALA A 64 15.94 1.04 -7.20
N SER A 65 14.84 0.28 -7.27
CA SER A 65 13.81 0.29 -6.24
C SER A 65 13.15 -1.07 -6.07
N LEU A 66 12.64 -1.33 -4.86
CA LEU A 66 11.98 -2.58 -4.52
C LEU A 66 10.71 -2.32 -3.73
N VAL A 67 9.63 -2.99 -4.09
CA VAL A 67 8.36 -2.99 -3.35
C VAL A 67 8.19 -4.33 -2.63
N THR A 68 7.99 -4.33 -1.31
CA THR A 68 7.78 -5.56 -0.53
C THR A 68 6.64 -5.43 0.48
N ASP A 69 6.29 -6.55 1.11
CA ASP A 69 5.47 -6.60 2.31
C ASP A 69 6.14 -5.96 3.53
N ARG A 70 5.36 -5.76 4.60
CA ARG A 70 5.81 -5.22 5.90
C ARG A 70 6.50 -6.27 6.76
N HIS A 71 7.38 -7.08 6.16
CA HIS A 71 8.15 -8.09 6.88
C HIS A 71 9.35 -7.44 7.58
N ARG A 72 9.44 -7.58 8.91
CA ARG A 72 10.39 -6.82 9.73
C ARG A 72 11.85 -7.08 9.39
N SER A 73 12.22 -8.34 9.14
CA SER A 73 13.62 -8.67 8.86
C SER A 73 14.04 -8.25 7.45
N VAL A 74 13.12 -8.32 6.47
CA VAL A 74 13.31 -7.79 5.11
C VAL A 74 13.52 -6.28 5.16
N ALA A 75 12.61 -5.55 5.82
CA ALA A 75 12.72 -4.10 5.94
C ALA A 75 13.99 -3.67 6.68
N LYS A 76 14.44 -4.44 7.68
CA LYS A 76 15.71 -4.18 8.37
C LYS A 76 16.89 -4.37 7.42
N TYR A 77 16.95 -5.50 6.73
CA TYR A 77 18.02 -5.84 5.81
C TYR A 77 18.14 -4.83 4.65
N LEU A 78 17.04 -4.48 4.00
CA LEU A 78 17.05 -3.52 2.89
C LEU A 78 17.56 -2.14 3.34
N ARG A 79 17.22 -1.70 4.55
CA ARG A 79 17.67 -0.41 5.09
C ARG A 79 19.15 -0.40 5.49
N GLU A 80 19.65 -1.51 6.02
CA GLU A 80 21.00 -1.57 6.61
C GLU A 80 22.06 -2.01 5.59
N GLU A 81 21.68 -2.82 4.60
CA GLU A 81 22.65 -3.56 3.76
C GLU A 81 22.48 -3.30 2.26
N GLN A 82 21.46 -2.56 1.81
CA GLN A 82 21.20 -2.34 0.38
C GLN A 82 21.10 -0.85 0.07
N ASP A 83 21.70 -0.44 -1.05
CA ASP A 83 21.60 0.92 -1.58
C ASP A 83 20.51 0.97 -2.66
N LEU A 84 19.26 0.84 -2.23
CA LEU A 84 18.08 0.91 -3.11
C LEU A 84 16.93 1.63 -2.43
N ILE A 85 15.99 2.13 -3.22
CA ILE A 85 14.78 2.75 -2.68
C ILE A 85 13.77 1.67 -2.33
N HIS A 86 13.47 1.50 -1.04
CA HIS A 86 12.47 0.55 -0.56
C HIS A 86 11.09 1.19 -0.39
N TYR A 87 10.07 0.55 -0.96
CA TYR A 87 8.66 0.89 -0.78
C TYR A 87 7.89 -0.30 -0.20
N TYR A 88 6.78 -0.01 0.49
CA TYR A 88 5.83 -1.05 0.88
C TYR A 88 4.69 -1.19 -0.14
N ASP A 89 4.21 -2.41 -0.30
CA ASP A 89 3.02 -2.69 -1.09
C ASP A 89 1.79 -1.97 -0.50
N VAL A 90 1.23 -1.06 -1.32
CA VAL A 90 0.04 -0.28 -1.01
C VAL A 90 -1.20 -1.16 -0.80
N TRP A 91 -1.23 -2.36 -1.37
CA TRP A 91 -2.34 -3.30 -1.20
C TRP A 91 -2.61 -3.61 0.27
N HIS A 92 -1.57 -3.82 1.08
CA HIS A 92 -1.74 -4.09 2.51
C HIS A 92 -2.34 -2.89 3.25
N VAL A 93 -1.96 -1.67 2.86
CA VAL A 93 -2.55 -0.44 3.40
C VAL A 93 -4.03 -0.36 3.00
N ALA A 94 -4.35 -0.54 1.72
CA ALA A 94 -5.72 -0.53 1.21
C ALA A 94 -6.61 -1.61 1.87
N LYS A 95 -6.06 -2.81 2.10
CA LYS A 95 -6.72 -3.90 2.82
C LYS A 95 -7.02 -3.51 4.27
N GLY A 96 -6.07 -2.89 4.96
CA GLY A 96 -6.25 -2.36 6.31
C GLY A 96 -7.34 -1.28 6.38
N VAL A 97 -7.31 -0.33 5.45
CA VAL A 97 -8.32 0.73 5.31
C VAL A 97 -9.71 0.13 5.08
N THR A 98 -9.81 -0.84 4.17
CA THR A 98 -11.07 -1.52 3.87
C THR A 98 -11.66 -2.20 5.11
N LYS A 99 -10.83 -2.88 5.92
CA LYS A 99 -11.27 -3.48 7.19
C LYS A 99 -11.79 -2.43 8.18
N MET A 100 -11.09 -1.29 8.31
CA MET A 100 -11.53 -0.20 9.18
C MET A 100 -12.86 0.40 8.72
N LEU A 101 -13.02 0.61 7.41
CA LEU A 101 -14.26 1.10 6.82
C LEU A 101 -15.44 0.15 7.05
N GLN A 102 -15.21 -1.17 6.93
CA GLN A 102 -16.23 -2.17 7.26
C GLN A 102 -16.65 -2.11 8.74
N GLN A 103 -15.71 -1.89 9.66
CA GLN A 103 -16.03 -1.72 11.08
C GLN A 103 -16.80 -0.42 11.34
N LEU A 104 -16.43 0.68 10.66
CA LEU A 104 -17.15 1.95 10.74
C LEU A 104 -18.57 1.85 10.19
N ALA A 105 -18.76 1.17 9.06
CA ALA A 105 -20.06 0.99 8.43
C ALA A 105 -21.06 0.23 9.30
N LYS A 106 -20.59 -0.63 10.22
CA LYS A 106 -21.44 -1.33 11.20
C LYS A 106 -22.02 -0.39 12.26
N LYS A 107 -21.46 0.80 12.44
CA LYS A 107 -22.01 1.81 13.36
C LYS A 107 -23.17 2.53 12.66
N MET A 108 -24.33 2.59 13.31
CA MET A 108 -25.57 3.20 12.79
C MET A 108 -25.37 4.60 12.16
N THR A 109 -24.47 5.40 12.72
CA THR A 109 -24.19 6.77 12.27
C THR A 109 -23.32 6.86 11.00
N CYS A 110 -22.67 5.76 10.58
CA CYS A 110 -21.69 5.74 9.48
C CYS A 110 -21.99 4.67 8.41
N SER A 111 -23.21 4.13 8.35
CA SER A 111 -23.58 3.11 7.36
C SER A 111 -23.38 3.59 5.91
N GLU A 112 -23.56 4.88 5.64
CA GLU A 112 -23.36 5.54 4.35
C GLU A 112 -21.91 5.42 3.83
N VAL A 113 -20.92 5.27 4.72
CA VAL A 113 -19.50 5.12 4.37
C VAL A 113 -19.24 3.85 3.55
N SER A 114 -20.04 2.80 3.75
CA SER A 114 -19.90 1.54 3.01
C SER A 114 -19.97 1.71 1.49
N ALA A 115 -20.79 2.66 1.00
CA ALA A 115 -20.91 2.96 -0.42
C ALA A 115 -19.63 3.59 -0.99
N TRP A 116 -18.84 4.25 -0.13
CA TRP A 116 -17.60 4.93 -0.49
C TRP A 116 -16.36 4.04 -0.34
N SER A 117 -16.44 2.87 0.29
CA SER A 117 -15.27 2.05 0.60
C SER A 117 -14.36 1.75 -0.60
N LYS A 118 -14.95 1.37 -1.73
CA LYS A 118 -14.17 1.13 -2.97
C LYS A 118 -13.52 2.42 -3.50
N SER A 119 -14.19 3.56 -3.39
CA SER A 119 -13.63 4.85 -3.83
C SER A 119 -12.45 5.25 -2.96
N ILE A 120 -12.57 5.14 -1.65
CA ILE A 120 -11.49 5.46 -0.70
C ILE A 120 -10.27 4.56 -0.95
N SER A 121 -10.48 3.25 -1.14
CA SER A 121 -9.38 2.33 -1.47
C SER A 121 -8.75 2.66 -2.82
N ASN A 122 -9.56 2.97 -3.85
CA ASN A 122 -9.04 3.37 -5.16
C ASN A 122 -8.27 4.70 -5.10
N HIS A 123 -8.72 5.65 -4.28
CA HIS A 123 -8.02 6.91 -4.06
C HIS A 123 -6.63 6.66 -3.47
N LEU A 124 -6.51 5.75 -2.51
CA LEU A 124 -5.20 5.35 -1.97
C LEU A 124 -4.25 4.80 -3.05
N TYR A 125 -4.74 3.92 -3.93
CA TYR A 125 -3.94 3.44 -5.07
C TYR A 125 -3.57 4.57 -6.03
N TRP A 126 -4.49 5.50 -6.30
CA TRP A 126 -4.23 6.66 -7.15
C TRP A 126 -3.17 7.58 -6.52
N VAL A 127 -3.22 7.81 -5.20
CA VAL A 127 -2.17 8.55 -4.49
C VAL A 127 -0.82 7.86 -4.69
N ALA A 128 -0.73 6.55 -4.45
CA ALA A 128 0.52 5.81 -4.63
C ALA A 128 1.04 5.87 -6.09
N ALA A 129 0.16 5.66 -7.07
CA ALA A 129 0.53 5.63 -8.49
C ALA A 129 0.89 7.01 -9.06
N SER A 130 0.27 8.08 -8.56
CA SER A 130 0.46 9.45 -9.06
C SER A 130 1.55 10.24 -8.33
N SER A 131 2.25 9.64 -7.37
CA SER A 131 3.16 10.35 -6.46
C SER A 131 4.54 9.70 -6.37
N LYS A 132 5.02 9.12 -7.48
CA LYS A 132 6.29 8.36 -7.53
C LYS A 132 7.51 9.16 -7.01
N GLU A 133 7.56 10.45 -7.34
CA GLU A 133 8.67 11.37 -7.00
C GLU A 133 8.21 12.56 -6.15
N ASP A 134 6.95 12.55 -5.72
CA ASP A 134 6.39 13.66 -4.97
C ASP A 134 6.94 13.67 -3.53
N PRO A 135 7.22 14.86 -2.97
CA PRO A 135 7.51 15.01 -1.55
C PRO A 135 6.37 14.45 -0.68
N GLU A 136 6.72 14.01 0.53
CA GLU A 136 5.78 13.41 1.46
C GLU A 136 4.57 14.31 1.74
N GLU A 137 4.78 15.62 1.83
CA GLU A 137 3.73 16.61 2.05
C GLU A 137 2.68 16.60 0.94
N VAL A 138 3.09 16.34 -0.30
CA VAL A 138 2.19 16.23 -1.46
C VAL A 138 1.41 14.91 -1.41
N ILE A 139 2.08 13.79 -1.10
CA ILE A 139 1.44 12.48 -0.93
C ILE A 139 0.36 12.55 0.16
N LEU A 140 0.71 13.14 1.31
CA LEU A 140 -0.20 13.32 2.44
C LEU A 140 -1.34 14.27 2.10
N ALA A 141 -1.07 15.39 1.41
CA ALA A 141 -2.11 16.32 1.00
C ALA A 141 -3.13 15.68 0.06
N LYS A 142 -2.68 14.89 -0.92
CA LYS A 142 -3.57 14.11 -1.80
C LYS A 142 -4.43 13.14 -1.00
N TRP A 143 -3.87 12.41 -0.04
CA TRP A 143 -4.62 11.47 0.81
C TRP A 143 -5.62 12.17 1.74
N LEU A 144 -5.18 13.19 2.47
CA LEU A 144 -6.01 13.96 3.41
C LEU A 144 -7.20 14.63 2.71
N SER A 145 -7.06 14.97 1.44
CA SER A 145 -8.14 15.54 0.63
C SER A 145 -9.35 14.61 0.45
N GLU A 146 -9.19 13.29 0.62
CA GLU A 146 -10.25 12.30 0.38
C GLU A 146 -11.49 12.55 1.24
N ALA A 147 -11.30 12.97 2.50
CA ALA A 147 -12.41 13.28 3.39
C ALA A 147 -13.28 14.42 2.83
N ASN A 148 -12.65 15.44 2.24
CA ASN A 148 -13.34 16.55 1.59
C ASN A 148 -13.98 16.09 0.26
N HIS A 149 -13.24 15.33 -0.56
CA HIS A 149 -13.68 14.85 -1.85
C HIS A 149 -15.01 14.08 -1.77
N ILE A 150 -15.13 13.14 -0.83
CA ILE A 150 -16.35 12.32 -0.68
C ILE A 150 -17.52 13.05 0.01
N MET A 151 -17.28 14.28 0.48
CA MET A 151 -18.31 15.23 0.94
C MET A 151 -18.63 16.29 -0.12
N ASN A 152 -18.20 16.09 -1.37
CA ASN A 152 -18.34 17.03 -2.48
C ASN A 152 -17.62 18.38 -2.27
N ARG A 153 -16.54 18.39 -1.49
CA ARG A 153 -15.67 19.55 -1.30
C ARG A 153 -14.39 19.32 -2.06
N HIS A 154 -14.28 19.92 -3.24
CA HIS A 154 -13.15 19.70 -4.16
C HIS A 154 -12.05 20.77 -4.06
N THR A 155 -12.19 21.70 -3.12
CA THR A 155 -11.19 22.72 -2.77
C THR A 155 -10.73 22.46 -1.34
N HIS A 156 -9.42 22.55 -1.10
CA HIS A 156 -8.78 22.14 0.14
C HIS A 156 -7.89 23.24 0.69
N ASP A 157 -7.78 23.28 2.01
CA ASP A 157 -6.84 24.14 2.71
C ASP A 157 -5.46 23.47 2.76
N SER A 158 -4.83 23.37 1.59
CA SER A 158 -3.50 22.79 1.41
C SER A 158 -2.81 23.45 0.24
N VAL A 159 -1.61 23.97 0.46
CA VAL A 159 -0.78 24.53 -0.60
C VAL A 159 -0.27 23.46 -1.58
N HIS A 160 -0.12 22.21 -1.10
CA HIS A 160 0.40 21.09 -1.86
C HIS A 160 -0.67 20.40 -2.73
N TYR A 161 -1.94 20.46 -2.32
CA TYR A 161 -3.06 19.92 -3.08
C TYR A 161 -4.32 20.77 -2.89
N PRO A 162 -4.40 21.97 -3.50
CA PRO A 162 -5.46 22.94 -3.22
C PRO A 162 -6.82 22.56 -3.84
N LYS A 163 -6.84 21.68 -4.85
CA LYS A 163 -8.06 21.22 -5.50
C LYS A 163 -7.93 19.81 -6.08
N CYS A 164 -9.06 19.11 -6.19
CA CYS A 164 -9.12 17.79 -6.83
C CYS A 164 -8.72 17.85 -8.31
N GLN A 165 -7.98 16.83 -8.78
CA GLN A 165 -7.42 16.74 -10.14
C GLN A 165 -8.33 15.98 -11.12
N HIS A 166 -9.63 16.27 -11.11
CA HIS A 166 -10.57 15.74 -12.10
C HIS A 166 -11.54 16.84 -12.57
N GLY A 167 -12.01 16.72 -13.81
CA GLY A 167 -13.13 17.52 -14.32
C GLY A 167 -14.48 17.04 -13.78
N ASP A 168 -15.57 17.46 -14.40
CA ASP A 168 -16.90 17.03 -13.99
C ASP A 168 -17.06 15.51 -14.10
N LEU A 169 -17.60 14.90 -13.05
CA LEU A 169 -17.90 13.46 -13.07
C LEU A 169 -19.08 13.19 -14.02
N PRO A 170 -19.05 12.07 -14.78
CA PRO A 170 -20.11 11.72 -15.72
C PRO A 170 -21.49 11.79 -15.08
N THR A 171 -22.44 12.40 -15.80
CA THR A 171 -23.82 12.55 -15.33
C THR A 171 -24.63 11.26 -15.41
N SER A 172 -24.19 10.32 -16.25
CA SER A 172 -24.81 9.01 -16.46
C SER A 172 -24.31 7.96 -15.47
N GLY A 173 -25.22 7.37 -14.69
CA GLY A 173 -24.95 6.22 -13.80
C GLY A 173 -25.49 6.37 -12.38
N LYS A 174 -25.38 5.31 -11.57
CA LYS A 174 -25.73 5.34 -10.15
C LYS A 174 -24.77 6.25 -9.38
N ARG A 175 -25.20 7.48 -9.08
CA ARG A 175 -24.43 8.39 -8.24
C ARG A 175 -24.50 7.96 -6.78
N LYS A 176 -23.34 7.90 -6.13
CA LYS A 176 -23.25 7.76 -4.68
C LYS A 176 -23.78 9.05 -4.05
N LYS A 177 -24.53 8.93 -2.96
CA LYS A 177 -24.90 10.10 -2.16
C LYS A 177 -23.65 10.60 -1.45
N TRP A 178 -23.37 11.90 -1.60
CA TRP A 178 -22.31 12.56 -0.86
C TRP A 178 -22.52 12.42 0.65
N LEU A 179 -21.43 12.22 1.39
CA LEU A 179 -21.50 12.15 2.84
C LEU A 179 -21.77 13.53 3.43
N LYS A 180 -22.58 13.59 4.49
CA LYS A 180 -22.83 14.83 5.22
C LYS A 180 -21.76 15.02 6.30
N PRO A 181 -21.16 16.22 6.44
CA PRO A 181 -20.09 16.48 7.41
C PRO A 181 -20.45 16.09 8.86
N SER A 182 -21.67 16.40 9.29
CA SER A 182 -22.15 16.11 10.66
C SER A 182 -22.27 14.62 11.00
N ARG A 183 -22.22 13.73 10.01
CA ARG A 183 -22.40 12.28 10.20
C ARG A 183 -21.10 11.47 10.14
N CYS A 184 -19.97 12.12 9.88
CA CYS A 184 -18.72 11.42 9.55
C CYS A 184 -17.48 11.97 10.27
N ILE A 185 -17.59 12.35 11.55
CA ILE A 185 -16.43 12.70 12.39
C ILE A 185 -15.38 11.55 12.40
N PHE A 186 -15.84 10.30 12.34
CA PHE A 186 -14.96 9.13 12.31
C PHE A 186 -14.19 8.96 10.99
N LEU A 187 -14.67 9.56 9.89
CA LEU A 187 -13.97 9.51 8.61
C LEU A 187 -12.71 10.38 8.64
N ASN A 188 -12.80 11.60 9.16
CA ASN A 188 -11.61 12.46 9.31
C ASN A 188 -10.54 11.76 10.16
N LYS A 189 -10.96 11.18 11.30
CA LYS A 189 -10.06 10.37 12.14
C LYS A 189 -9.46 9.17 11.41
N LEU A 190 -10.21 8.51 10.53
CA LEU A 190 -9.70 7.41 9.72
C LEU A 190 -8.63 7.91 8.75
N VAL A 191 -8.92 8.98 8.00
CA VAL A 191 -7.99 9.54 7.00
C VAL A 191 -6.71 10.02 7.69
N GLU A 192 -6.82 10.70 8.84
CA GLU A 192 -5.67 11.09 9.68
C GLU A 192 -4.88 9.87 10.19
N HIS A 193 -5.56 8.84 10.69
CA HIS A 193 -4.89 7.61 11.15
C HIS A 193 -4.13 6.89 10.03
N VAL A 194 -4.68 6.89 8.82
CA VAL A 194 -4.01 6.31 7.65
C VAL A 194 -2.85 7.18 7.20
N ALA A 195 -2.97 8.52 7.27
CA ALA A 195 -1.87 9.43 6.99
C ALA A 195 -0.66 9.10 7.88
N GLN A 196 -0.86 8.86 9.18
CA GLN A 196 0.20 8.43 10.09
C GLN A 196 0.86 7.10 9.66
N LYS A 197 0.12 6.19 9.03
CA LYS A 197 0.65 4.91 8.52
C LYS A 197 1.36 5.00 7.18
N ILE A 198 1.05 6.04 6.39
CA ILE A 198 1.78 6.41 5.18
C ILE A 198 3.14 6.97 5.60
N VAL A 199 3.17 7.89 6.57
CA VAL A 199 4.41 8.43 7.14
C VAL A 199 5.26 7.35 7.80
N ALA A 200 4.66 6.51 8.66
CA ALA A 200 5.37 5.42 9.34
C ALA A 200 5.68 4.21 8.44
N GLY A 201 5.35 4.29 7.14
CA GLY A 201 5.64 3.28 6.12
C GLY A 201 6.95 3.55 5.39
N LYS A 202 7.95 4.11 6.05
CA LYS A 202 9.35 4.14 5.62
C LYS A 202 10.18 3.36 6.65
#